data_AF-A0A1Y6CSM0-F1
#
_entry.id   AF-A0A1Y6CSM0-F1
#
_cell.length_a   1.000
_cell.length_b   1.000
_cell.length_c   1.000
_cell.angle_alpha   90.00
_cell.angle_beta   90.00
_cell.angle_gamma   90.00
#
_symmetry.space_group_name_H-M   'P 1'
#
loop_
_entity.id
_entity.type
_entity.pdbx_description
1 polymer ?
#
loop_
_entity_poly.entity_id
_entity_poly.type
_entity_poly.pdbx_seq_one_letter_code
_entity_poly.pdbx_strand_id
1 'polypeptide(L)' 'MGKKLQISNAQRVEAVMALLTRGESASAIARRFKISEGSLYRLKDEFSSGQERAR' A
#
# COMPACT_ATOMS: atom_id res chain seq x y z
N MET A 1 -2.89 1.82 -18.42
CA MET A 1 -2.61 3.24 -18.12
C MET A 1 -2.38 3.40 -16.61
N GLY A 2 -1.13 3.30 -16.16
CA GLY A 2 -0.79 3.38 -14.73
C GLY A 2 -0.92 4.81 -14.24
N LYS A 3 -2.02 5.16 -13.57
CA LYS A 3 -2.11 6.41 -12.81
C LYS A 3 -0.98 6.39 -11.78
N LYS A 4 -0.01 7.29 -11.92
CA LYS A 4 1.00 7.53 -10.89
C LYS A 4 0.26 7.88 -9.60
N LEU A 5 0.44 7.04 -8.59
CA LEU A 5 -0.11 7.30 -7.27
C LEU A 5 0.47 8.62 -6.76
N GLN A 6 -0.39 9.53 -6.33
CA GLN A 6 -0.03 10.85 -5.78
C GLN A 6 0.46 10.74 -4.33
N ILE A 7 1.12 9.63 -3.99
CA ILE A 7 1.66 9.36 -2.66
C ILE A 7 3.15 9.02 -2.75
N SER A 8 3.90 9.54 -1.79
CA SER A 8 5.35 9.33 -1.68
C SER A 8 5.67 7.87 -1.35
N ASN A 9 6.93 7.47 -1.55
CA ASN A 9 7.36 6.12 -1.18
C ASN A 9 7.20 5.84 0.32
N ALA A 10 7.42 6.84 1.17
CA ALA A 10 7.19 6.72 2.61
C ALA A 10 5.71 6.44 2.93
N GLN A 11 4.79 7.18 2.30
CA GLN A 11 3.34 6.98 2.46
C GLN A 11 2.87 5.62 1.93
N ARG A 12 3.51 5.09 0.88
CA ARG A 12 3.22 3.73 0.38
C ARG A 12 3.56 2.67 1.42
N VAL A 13 4.74 2.78 2.03
CA VAL A 13 5.16 1.85 3.10
C VAL A 13 4.24 1.96 4.30
N GLU A 14 3.89 3.17 4.72
CA GLU A 14 2.96 3.39 5.83
C GLU A 14 1.57 2.77 5.55
N ALA A 15 1.03 2.95 4.36
CA ALA A 15 -0.26 2.37 3.96
C ALA A 15 -0.24 0.84 3.96
N VAL A 16 0.84 0.22 3.47
CA VAL A 16 1.02 -1.24 3.50
C VAL A 16 1.16 -1.74 4.94
N MET A 17 1.94 -1.06 5.78
CA MET A 17 2.10 -1.43 7.18
C MET A 17 0.77 -1.38 7.92
N ALA A 18 -0.02 -0.30 7.73
CA ALA A 18 -1.36 -0.17 8.31
C ALA A 18 -2.30 -1.31 7.88
N LEU A 19 -2.18 -1.78 6.63
CA LEU A 19 -2.95 -2.92 6.13
C LEU A 19 -2.52 -4.23 6.81
N LEU A 20 -1.21 -4.42 7.05
CA LEU A 20 -0.66 -5.63 7.65
C LEU A 20 -0.94 -5.74 9.16
N THR A 21 -0.98 -4.62 9.89
CA THR A 21 -1.31 -4.60 11.33
C THR A 21 -2.78 -4.90 11.62
N ARG A 22 -3.64 -5.09 10.59
CA ARG A 22 -5.07 -5.49 10.68
C ARG A 22 -5.95 -4.64 11.61
N GLY A 23 -5.50 -3.44 11.98
CA GLY A 23 -6.24 -2.53 12.85
C GLY A 23 -7.28 -1.67 12.11
N GLU A 24 -7.06 -1.43 10.82
CA GLU A 24 -7.95 -0.63 9.96
C GLU A 24 -8.38 -1.43 8.73
N SER A 25 -9.57 -1.14 8.19
CA SER A 25 -10.03 -1.76 6.95
C SER A 25 -9.29 -1.18 5.74
N ALA A 26 -9.14 -1.99 4.67
CA ALA A 26 -8.50 -1.55 3.42
C ALA A 26 -9.17 -0.29 2.84
N SER A 27 -10.51 -0.19 2.95
CA SER A 27 -11.27 0.98 2.51
C SER A 27 -10.94 2.25 3.28
N ALA A 28 -10.74 2.15 4.60
CA ALA A 28 -10.39 3.28 5.45
C ALA A 28 -8.96 3.78 5.12
N ILE A 29 -8.01 2.85 4.99
CA ILE A 29 -6.62 3.13 4.62
C ILE A 29 -6.58 3.78 3.22
N ALA A 30 -7.25 3.18 2.23
CA ALA A 30 -7.28 3.70 0.86
C ALA A 30 -7.80 5.15 0.81
N ARG A 31 -8.85 5.47 1.58
CA ARG A 31 -9.36 6.85 1.71
C ARG A 31 -8.34 7.79 2.37
N ARG A 32 -7.68 7.36 3.45
CA ARG A 32 -6.67 8.15 4.18
C ARG A 32 -5.52 8.57 3.27
N PHE A 33 -5.09 7.66 2.40
CA PHE A 33 -4.00 7.89 1.44
C PHE A 33 -4.49 8.37 0.06
N LYS A 34 -5.79 8.62 -0.14
CA LYS A 34 -6.39 9.03 -1.42
C LYS A 34 -6.02 8.12 -2.60
N ILE A 35 -5.96 6.82 -2.36
CA ILE A 35 -5.71 5.78 -3.36
C ILE A 35 -6.92 4.85 -3.47
N SER A 36 -6.94 3.98 -4.48
CA SER A 36 -7.93 2.90 -4.54
C SER A 36 -7.48 1.71 -3.70
N GLU A 37 -8.42 0.90 -3.23
CA GLU A 37 -8.11 -0.36 -2.54
C GLU A 37 -7.27 -1.30 -3.43
N GLY A 38 -7.56 -1.38 -4.72
CA GLY A 38 -6.76 -2.16 -5.66
C GLY A 38 -5.30 -1.68 -5.76
N SER A 39 -5.06 -0.38 -5.65
CA SER A 39 -3.70 0.16 -5.55
C SER A 39 -3.05 -0.20 -4.22
N LEU A 40 -3.79 -0.17 -3.12
CA LEU A 40 -3.30 -0.58 -1.80
C LEU A 40 -2.86 -2.05 -1.77
N TYR A 41 -3.66 -2.95 -2.35
CA TYR A 41 -3.29 -4.37 -2.47
C TYR A 41 -2.07 -4.57 -3.38
N ARG A 42 -1.99 -3.86 -4.51
CA ARG A 42 -0.79 -3.91 -5.36
C ARG A 42 0.47 -3.46 -4.61
N LEU A 43 0.38 -2.40 -3.81
CA LEU A 43 1.51 -1.95 -2.98
C LEU A 43 1.93 -3.02 -1.96
N LYS A 44 0.98 -3.73 -1.35
CA LYS A 44 1.29 -4.85 -0.45
C LYS A 44 2.03 -5.98 -1.18
N ASP A 45 1.60 -6.30 -2.40
CA ASP A 45 2.20 -7.38 -3.17
C ASP A 45 3.60 -7.00 -3.67
N GLU A 46 3.80 -5.74 -4.09
CA GLU A 46 5.12 -5.17 -4.40
C GLU A 46 6.03 -5.17 -3.16
N PHE A 47 5.51 -4.83 -1.99
CA PHE A 47 6.25 -4.84 -0.73
C PHE A 47 6.68 -6.26 -0.32
N SER A 48 5.77 -7.24 -0.45
CA SER A 48 6.05 -8.66 -0.17
C SER A 48 7.09 -9.22 -1.14
N SER A 49 6.98 -8.89 -2.43
CA SER A 49 7.92 -9.33 -3.47
C SER A 49 9.31 -8.68 -3.32
N GLY A 50 9.36 -7.45 -2.79
CA GLY A 50 10.60 -6.76 -2.46
C GLY A 50 11.33 -7.38 -1.26
N GLN A 51 10.58 -7.83 -0.24
CA GLN A 51 11.14 -8.53 0.92
C GLN A 51 11.75 -9.88 0.54
N GLU A 52 11.12 -10.62 -0.38
CA GLU A 52 11.63 -11.91 -0.86
C GLU A 52 12.94 -11.78 -1.64
N ARG A 53 13.17 -10.63 -2.30
CA ARG A 53 14.41 -10.34 -3.03
C ARG A 53 15.55 -9.80 -2.15
N ALA A 54 15.25 -9.43 -0.91
CA ALA A 54 16.24 -8.92 0.05
C ALA A 54 16.78 -10.02 0.99
N ARG A 55 16.37 -11.28 0.79
CA ARG A 55 16.83 -12.48 1.51
C ARG A 55 17.87 -13.24 0.70
#